data_AF-A0A9D0CX84-F1
#
_entry.id   AF-A0A9D0CX84-F1
#
_cell.length_a   1.000
_cell.length_b   1.000
_cell.length_c   1.000
_cell.angle_alpha   90.00
_cell.angle_beta   90.00
_cell.angle_gamma   90.00
#
_symmetry.space_group_name_H-M   'P 1'
#
loop_
_entity.id
_entity.type
_entity.pdbx_description
1 polymer ?
#
loop_
_entity_poly.entity_id
_entity_poly.type
_entity_poly.pdbx_seq_one_letter_code
_entity_poly.pdbx_strand_id
1 'polypeptide(L)'
;GNCDNCLEPPETWDGTEAARMALSCVYRTGQRFGVNYVIDVLLGKDHERIKQFGHHHLSTYDIGKALDTNQWRSVFRQLVARGLLNTDIEGYGALKLTNACRPVLKGEQQLSLRKDRKPEKTSRTRKTHHFVHEEQKALWEALRSKRTELATEQGVPPYVIFHDATLMEFTDRRPLNEEQMGRISGVGERKLEQYGEAFLDVIREFEEGEGGTTSSTSDTLFETLQLFHMGMTVEQVASQRNLKPSTIYAHLATAIQNGQAQLGEVTNLNENEIKAIEEQILNLPEEQKNTLKPVFEALDGLYDYGILRCVKAAMA
;
A
#
# COMPACT_ATOMS: atom_id res chain seq x y z
N GLY A 1 -10.30 -22.84 32.64
CA GLY A 1 -10.34 -21.64 31.78
C GLY A 1 -8.97 -21.03 31.78
N ASN A 2 -8.27 -21.07 30.65
CA ASN A 2 -6.89 -20.61 30.51
C ASN A 2 -6.81 -19.77 29.23
N CYS A 3 -6.89 -18.46 29.37
CA CYS A 3 -6.72 -17.51 28.27
C CYS A 3 -5.64 -16.49 28.66
N ASP A 4 -4.80 -16.10 27.71
CA ASP A 4 -3.63 -15.23 27.89
C ASP A 4 -3.94 -13.87 28.57
N ASN A 5 -5.18 -13.37 28.44
CA ASN A 5 -5.64 -12.15 29.11
C ASN A 5 -5.74 -12.27 30.64
N CYS A 6 -5.71 -13.48 31.20
CA CYS A 6 -5.79 -13.72 32.65
C CYS A 6 -4.42 -13.76 33.34
N LEU A 7 -3.33 -13.90 32.58
CA LEU A 7 -1.97 -14.13 33.13
C LEU A 7 -1.13 -12.85 33.21
N GLU A 8 -1.43 -11.82 32.42
CA GLU A 8 -0.81 -10.49 32.51
C GLU A 8 -1.86 -9.37 32.40
N PRO A 9 -2.36 -8.83 33.54
CA PRO A 9 -3.28 -7.69 33.48
C PRO A 9 -2.59 -6.51 32.77
N PRO A 10 -3.24 -5.90 31.77
CA PRO A 10 -2.61 -4.85 30.98
C PRO A 10 -2.36 -3.62 31.84
N GLU A 11 -1.19 -2.99 31.68
CA GLU A 11 -0.87 -1.75 32.37
C GLU A 11 -1.92 -0.68 32.05
N THR A 12 -2.36 0.07 33.07
CA THR A 12 -3.36 1.13 32.92
C THR A 12 -2.78 2.48 33.32
N TRP A 13 -3.46 3.55 32.92
CA TRP A 13 -3.19 4.93 33.30
C TRP A 13 -4.51 5.67 33.55
N ASP A 14 -4.46 6.76 34.32
CA ASP A 14 -5.63 7.61 34.52
C ASP A 14 -5.93 8.40 33.24
N GLY A 15 -6.92 7.92 32.49
CA GLY A 15 -7.38 8.49 31.22
C GLY A 15 -8.59 9.41 31.36
N THR A 16 -8.94 9.84 32.57
CA THR A 16 -10.15 10.62 32.84
C THR A 16 -10.21 11.89 32.01
N GLU A 17 -9.14 12.69 31.99
CA GLU A 17 -9.10 13.94 31.23
C GLU A 17 -9.11 13.70 29.71
N ALA A 18 -8.41 12.66 29.23
CA ALA A 18 -8.45 12.28 27.82
C ALA A 18 -9.87 11.86 27.38
N ALA A 19 -10.58 11.12 28.23
CA ALA A 19 -11.97 10.75 27.99
C ALA A 19 -12.87 11.99 27.95
N ARG A 20 -12.72 12.92 28.90
CA ARG A 20 -13.49 14.18 28.93
C ARG A 20 -13.25 15.03 27.70
N MET A 21 -12.01 15.17 27.26
CA MET A 21 -11.66 15.87 26.02
C MET A 21 -12.30 15.21 24.79
N ALA A 22 -12.17 13.89 24.64
CA ALA A 22 -12.75 13.14 23.54
C ALA A 22 -14.28 13.27 23.49
N LEU A 23 -14.96 13.04 24.61
CA LEU A 23 -16.42 13.12 24.72
C LEU A 23 -16.92 14.55 24.45
N SER A 24 -16.22 15.56 24.99
CA SER A 24 -16.54 16.98 24.74
C SER A 24 -16.36 17.37 23.28
N CYS A 25 -15.33 16.85 22.61
CA CYS A 25 -15.09 17.11 21.20
C CYS A 25 -16.15 16.44 20.31
N VAL A 26 -16.56 15.21 20.61
CA VAL A 26 -17.67 14.54 19.92
C VAL A 26 -18.98 15.34 20.06
N TYR A 27 -19.27 15.83 21.27
CA TYR A 27 -20.42 16.69 21.51
C TYR A 27 -20.37 17.99 20.68
N ARG A 28 -19.24 18.72 20.74
CA ARG A 28 -19.08 20.04 20.10
C ARG A 28 -19.01 19.98 18.58
N THR A 29 -18.55 18.87 18.02
CA THR A 29 -18.61 18.62 16.56
C THR A 29 -19.99 18.13 16.09
N GLY A 30 -20.98 18.11 16.98
CA GLY A 30 -22.37 17.79 16.65
C GLY A 30 -22.66 16.29 16.49
N GLN A 31 -21.74 15.40 16.85
CA GLN A 31 -21.93 13.94 16.80
C GLN A 31 -22.23 13.40 15.37
N ARG A 32 -21.68 14.05 14.34
CA ARG A 32 -21.86 13.70 12.92
C ARG A 32 -20.58 13.20 12.24
N PHE A 33 -19.48 13.13 13.01
CA PHE A 33 -18.15 12.87 12.46
C PHE A 33 -17.55 11.61 13.06
N GLY A 34 -16.81 10.89 12.23
CA GLY A 34 -16.08 9.69 12.64
C GLY A 34 -14.81 10.00 13.42
N VAL A 35 -14.21 8.95 13.98
CA VAL A 35 -13.08 9.05 14.92
C VAL A 35 -11.89 9.85 14.40
N ASN A 36 -11.46 9.66 13.16
CA ASN A 36 -10.28 10.35 12.63
C ASN A 36 -10.48 11.87 12.57
N TYR A 37 -11.66 12.33 12.16
CA TYR A 37 -11.97 13.75 12.11
C TYR A 37 -11.96 14.39 13.51
N VAL A 38 -12.54 13.71 14.50
CA VAL A 38 -12.55 14.19 15.89
C VAL A 38 -11.12 14.25 16.47
N ILE A 39 -10.27 13.29 16.11
CA ILE A 39 -8.84 13.31 16.47
C ILE A 39 -8.13 14.51 15.82
N ASP A 40 -8.40 14.79 14.56
CA ASP A 40 -7.78 15.92 13.85
C ASP A 40 -8.18 17.27 14.47
N VAL A 41 -9.42 17.40 14.95
CA VAL A 41 -9.87 18.58 15.73
C VAL A 41 -9.10 18.68 17.05
N LEU A 42 -9.03 17.60 17.84
CA LEU A 42 -8.30 17.57 19.11
C LEU A 42 -6.81 17.90 18.95
N LEU A 43 -6.19 17.45 17.86
CA LEU A 43 -4.78 17.69 17.54
C LEU A 43 -4.52 19.05 16.88
N GLY A 44 -5.56 19.82 16.56
CA GLY A 44 -5.43 21.12 15.92
C GLY A 44 -4.90 21.04 14.49
N LYS A 45 -5.25 20.00 13.73
CA LYS A 45 -4.79 19.85 12.35
C LYS A 45 -5.37 20.95 11.47
N ASP A 46 -4.56 21.43 10.53
CA ASP A 46 -4.98 22.40 9.53
C ASP A 46 -5.55 21.67 8.30
N HIS A 47 -6.84 21.35 8.35
CA HIS A 47 -7.57 20.75 7.25
C HIS A 47 -8.70 21.65 6.79
N GLU A 48 -8.88 21.77 5.48
CA GLU A 48 -9.94 22.58 4.86
C GLU A 48 -11.33 22.19 5.39
N ARG A 49 -11.58 20.89 5.57
CA ARG A 49 -12.83 20.37 6.15
C ARG A 49 -13.07 20.85 7.59
N ILE A 50 -12.05 21.10 8.40
CA ILE A 50 -12.21 21.64 9.76
C ILE A 50 -12.59 23.13 9.71
N LYS A 51 -12.02 23.87 8.76
CA LYS A 51 -12.36 25.28 8.51
C LYS A 51 -13.79 25.43 8.01
N GLN A 52 -14.19 24.62 7.02
CA GLN A 52 -15.53 24.60 6.44
C GLN A 52 -16.64 24.40 7.47
N PHE A 53 -16.43 23.52 8.46
CA PHE A 53 -17.40 23.30 9.55
C PHE A 53 -17.22 24.24 10.76
N GLY A 54 -16.29 25.21 10.68
CA GLY A 54 -16.03 26.18 11.77
C GLY A 54 -15.42 25.55 13.03
N HIS A 55 -14.93 24.31 12.96
CA HIS A 55 -14.49 23.57 14.14
C HIS A 55 -13.13 24.00 14.70
N HIS A 56 -12.37 24.80 13.93
CA HIS A 56 -11.16 25.47 14.39
C HIS A 56 -11.41 26.53 15.47
N HIS A 57 -12.65 26.97 15.65
CA HIS A 57 -13.04 27.90 16.73
C HIS A 57 -13.55 27.19 18.00
N LEU A 58 -13.65 25.85 18.00
CA LEU A 58 -14.14 25.12 19.17
C LEU A 58 -13.11 25.16 20.30
N SER A 59 -13.59 25.21 21.55
CA SER A 59 -12.73 25.10 22.73
C SER A 59 -12.02 23.75 22.86
N THR A 60 -12.39 22.77 22.04
CA THR A 60 -11.76 21.45 21.95
C THR A 60 -10.79 21.33 20.78
N TYR A 61 -10.62 22.40 20.00
CA TYR A 61 -9.58 22.46 18.99
C TYR A 61 -8.22 22.61 19.66
N ASP A 62 -7.22 21.84 19.21
CA ASP A 62 -5.82 21.99 19.63
C ASP A 62 -5.49 21.63 21.09
N ILE A 63 -6.46 21.12 21.88
CA ILE A 63 -6.26 20.79 23.31
C ILE A 63 -5.67 19.40 23.56
N GLY A 64 -5.60 18.55 22.54
CA GLY A 64 -5.28 17.13 22.65
C GLY A 64 -3.82 16.75 22.40
N LYS A 65 -2.89 17.72 22.38
CA LYS A 65 -1.48 17.50 21.99
C LYS A 65 -0.66 16.59 22.91
N ALA A 66 -1.16 16.31 24.12
CA ALA A 66 -0.50 15.41 25.05
C ALA A 66 -0.47 13.95 24.56
N LEU A 67 -1.36 13.58 23.64
CA LEU A 67 -1.44 12.25 23.04
C LEU A 67 -1.23 12.33 21.53
N ASP A 68 -0.55 11.33 20.97
CA ASP A 68 -0.45 11.17 19.53
C ASP A 68 -1.73 10.57 18.90
N THR A 69 -1.79 10.56 17.56
CA THR A 69 -2.94 10.05 16.82
C THR A 69 -3.30 8.59 17.16
N ASN A 70 -2.31 7.73 17.42
CA ASN A 70 -2.55 6.32 17.73
C ASN A 70 -3.05 6.14 19.16
N GLN A 71 -2.47 6.89 20.11
CA GLN A 71 -2.96 6.94 21.48
C GLN A 71 -4.42 7.44 21.52
N TRP A 72 -4.75 8.48 20.76
CA TRP A 72 -6.13 8.93 20.62
C TRP A 72 -7.05 7.86 20.03
N ARG A 73 -6.64 7.14 18.98
CA ARG A 73 -7.41 6.02 18.43
C ARG A 73 -7.69 4.94 19.48
N SER A 74 -6.73 4.65 20.35
CA SER A 74 -6.94 3.70 21.45
C SER A 74 -7.90 4.22 22.50
N VAL A 75 -7.79 5.50 22.89
CA VAL A 75 -8.76 6.16 23.77
C VAL A 75 -10.18 5.99 23.21
N PHE A 76 -10.42 6.39 21.96
CA PHE A 76 -11.75 6.27 21.33
C PHE A 76 -12.24 4.81 21.27
N ARG A 77 -11.38 3.85 20.91
CA ARG A 77 -11.74 2.42 20.91
C ARG A 77 -12.17 1.93 22.28
N GLN A 78 -11.46 2.34 23.33
CA GLN A 78 -11.78 1.96 24.71
C GLN A 78 -13.05 2.65 25.22
N LEU A 79 -13.33 3.90 24.80
CA LEU A 79 -14.59 4.58 25.12
C LEU A 79 -15.80 3.90 24.45
N VAL A 80 -15.65 3.45 23.21
CA VAL A 80 -16.68 2.66 22.51
C VAL A 80 -16.88 1.31 23.18
N ALA A 81 -15.80 0.59 23.49
CA ALA A 81 -15.87 -0.71 24.16
C ALA A 81 -16.54 -0.64 25.56
N ARG A 82 -16.42 0.51 26.24
CA ARG A 82 -17.08 0.78 27.53
C ARG A 82 -18.50 1.34 27.38
N GLY A 83 -19.00 1.47 26.15
CA GLY A 83 -20.33 1.98 25.86
C GLY A 83 -20.52 3.46 26.20
N LEU A 84 -19.45 4.25 26.32
CA LEU A 84 -19.51 5.71 26.52
C LEU A 84 -19.74 6.45 25.20
N LEU A 85 -19.30 5.83 24.10
CA LEU A 85 -19.55 6.24 22.73
C LEU A 85 -20.16 5.08 21.96
N ASN A 86 -20.97 5.40 20.95
CA ASN A 86 -21.44 4.44 19.96
C ASN A 86 -21.07 4.93 18.56
N THR A 87 -20.80 3.99 17.65
CA THR A 87 -20.60 4.26 16.23
C THR A 87 -21.90 4.04 15.49
N ASP A 88 -22.38 5.08 14.83
CA ASP A 88 -23.56 4.98 13.97
C ASP A 88 -23.21 4.23 12.68
N ILE A 89 -23.73 3.01 12.55
CA ILE A 89 -23.52 2.14 11.39
C ILE A 89 -24.26 2.70 10.17
N GLU A 90 -25.41 3.36 10.37
CA GLU A 90 -26.22 3.96 9.30
C GLU A 90 -25.70 5.36 8.92
N GLY A 91 -25.07 6.06 9.87
CA GLY A 91 -24.50 7.41 9.71
C GLY A 91 -23.02 7.45 9.28
N TYR A 92 -22.55 6.49 8.48
CA TYR A 92 -21.16 6.41 7.99
C TYR A 92 -20.08 6.43 9.09
N GLY A 93 -20.34 5.82 10.25
CA GLY A 93 -19.36 5.71 11.34
C GLY A 93 -19.23 6.95 12.22
N ALA A 94 -20.24 7.83 12.24
CA ALA A 94 -20.29 8.98 13.15
C ALA A 94 -20.29 8.53 14.63
N LEU A 95 -19.53 9.25 15.47
CA LEU A 95 -19.49 9.00 16.91
C LEU A 95 -20.65 9.71 17.60
N LYS A 96 -21.43 8.95 18.39
CA LYS A 96 -22.54 9.44 19.21
C LYS A 96 -22.28 9.16 20.69
N LEU A 97 -22.58 10.13 21.55
CA LEU A 97 -22.53 9.93 22.99
C LEU A 97 -23.68 9.03 23.46
N THR A 98 -23.41 8.25 24.49
CA THR A 98 -24.44 7.49 25.21
C THR A 98 -24.75 8.18 26.53
N ASN A 99 -25.83 7.77 27.21
CA ASN A 99 -26.13 8.28 28.55
C ASN A 99 -25.04 7.96 29.59
N ALA A 100 -24.26 6.90 29.36
CA ALA A 100 -23.19 6.46 30.26
C ALA A 100 -22.01 7.44 30.32
N CYS A 101 -21.86 8.37 29.36
CA CYS A 101 -20.77 9.35 29.37
C CYS A 101 -20.93 10.49 30.38
N ARG A 102 -22.15 10.72 30.90
CA ARG A 102 -22.48 11.91 31.72
C ARG A 102 -21.66 12.01 33.02
N PRO A 103 -21.47 10.95 33.82
CA PRO A 103 -20.66 11.03 35.04
C PRO A 103 -19.19 11.35 34.75
N VAL A 104 -18.65 10.84 33.65
CA VAL A 104 -17.27 11.13 33.20
C VAL A 104 -17.14 12.60 32.78
N LEU A 105 -18.08 13.13 31.98
CA LEU A 105 -18.08 14.54 31.58
C LEU A 105 -18.15 15.50 32.77
N LYS A 106 -18.96 15.15 33.79
CA LYS A 106 -19.10 15.93 35.03
C LYS A 106 -17.92 15.80 36.00
N GLY A 107 -16.98 14.87 35.74
CA GLY A 107 -15.86 14.59 36.65
C GLY A 107 -16.25 13.78 37.88
N GLU A 108 -17.44 13.16 37.89
CA GLU A 108 -17.95 12.32 38.98
C GLU A 108 -17.37 10.89 38.91
N GLN A 109 -16.86 10.47 37.75
CA GLN A 109 -16.32 9.15 37.51
C GLN A 109 -14.92 9.22 36.91
N GLN A 110 -13.95 8.58 37.58
CA GLN A 110 -12.61 8.37 37.05
C GLN A 110 -12.57 7.21 36.06
N LEU A 111 -11.67 7.28 35.08
CA LEU A 111 -11.53 6.30 34.03
C LEU A 111 -10.08 5.86 33.85
N SER A 112 -9.75 4.67 34.36
CA SER A 112 -8.47 4.02 34.05
C SER A 112 -8.51 3.41 32.66
N LEU A 113 -7.67 3.88 31.74
CA LEU A 113 -7.52 3.36 30.39
C LEU A 113 -6.31 2.43 30.31
N ARG A 114 -6.38 1.41 29.47
CA ARG A 114 -5.22 0.57 29.15
C ARG A 114 -4.17 1.43 28.46
N LYS A 115 -2.92 1.36 28.92
CA LYS A 115 -1.77 1.82 28.14
C LYS A 115 -1.62 0.86 26.97
N ASP A 116 -1.64 1.40 25.77
CA ASP A 116 -1.13 0.62 24.64
C ASP A 116 0.33 0.33 24.95
N ARG A 117 0.73 -0.94 24.84
CA ARG A 117 2.14 -1.26 24.71
C ARG A 117 2.58 -0.47 23.49
N LYS A 118 3.37 0.60 23.69
CA LYS A 118 4.16 1.13 22.58
C LYS A 118 4.80 -0.11 21.99
N PRO A 119 4.59 -0.45 20.69
CA PRO A 119 5.60 -1.29 20.06
C PRO A 119 6.88 -0.55 20.42
N GLU A 120 7.77 -1.21 21.18
CA GLU A 120 9.03 -0.57 21.55
C GLU A 120 9.50 0.11 20.28
N LYS A 121 9.81 1.40 20.40
CA LYS A 121 10.60 2.06 19.36
C LYS A 121 11.91 1.29 19.41
N THR A 122 11.94 0.13 18.75
CA THR A 122 13.11 -0.28 18.05
C THR A 122 13.42 0.98 17.26
N SER A 123 14.52 1.61 17.65
CA SER A 123 15.41 2.18 16.67
C SER A 123 15.19 1.43 15.37
N ARG A 124 15.08 2.14 14.25
CA ARG A 124 15.24 1.53 12.94
C ARG A 124 16.66 0.96 12.80
N THR A 125 17.13 0.12 13.72
CA THR A 125 17.71 -1.15 13.35
C THR A 125 16.74 -1.73 12.33
N ARG A 126 17.16 -1.76 11.06
CA ARG A 126 16.68 -2.75 10.10
C ARG A 126 16.31 -3.96 10.94
N LYS A 127 15.05 -4.42 10.91
CA LYS A 127 14.80 -5.80 11.31
C LYS A 127 15.75 -6.58 10.43
N THR A 128 16.88 -6.98 10.99
CA THR A 128 17.72 -8.01 10.41
C THR A 128 16.80 -9.19 10.47
N HIS A 129 16.07 -9.40 9.37
CA HIS A 129 15.45 -10.66 9.13
C HIS A 129 16.57 -11.67 9.36
N HIS A 130 16.33 -12.61 10.28
CA HIS A 130 17.27 -13.68 10.51
C HIS A 130 17.20 -14.57 9.28
N PHE A 131 17.97 -14.20 8.26
CA PHE A 131 18.19 -15.02 7.10
C PHE A 131 18.99 -16.23 7.58
N VAL A 132 18.44 -17.41 7.37
CA VAL A 132 19.09 -18.66 7.78
C VAL A 132 20.29 -18.94 6.87
N HIS A 133 20.25 -18.42 5.63
CA HIS A 133 21.27 -18.56 4.59
C HIS A 133 21.45 -17.25 3.80
N GLU A 134 22.65 -16.99 3.26
CA GLU A 134 22.90 -15.78 2.44
C GLU A 134 22.08 -15.75 1.14
N GLU A 135 21.67 -16.90 0.63
CA GLU A 135 20.72 -17.00 -0.49
C GLU A 135 19.38 -16.34 -0.15
N GLN A 136 18.85 -16.58 1.06
CA GLN A 136 17.59 -16.00 1.50
C GLN A 136 17.66 -14.47 1.59
N LYS A 137 18.83 -13.95 1.95
CA LYS A 137 19.12 -12.51 2.01
C LYS A 137 19.23 -11.90 0.60
N ALA A 138 19.87 -12.60 -0.34
CA ALA A 138 19.98 -12.14 -1.71
C ALA A 138 18.61 -12.12 -2.42
N LEU A 139 17.79 -13.18 -2.25
CA LEU A 139 16.42 -13.20 -2.75
C LEU A 139 15.57 -12.09 -2.13
N TRP A 140 15.71 -11.85 -0.83
CA TRP A 140 15.04 -10.75 -0.14
C TRP A 140 15.37 -9.38 -0.74
N GLU A 141 16.64 -9.13 -1.04
CA GLU A 141 17.09 -7.87 -1.63
C GLU A 141 16.54 -7.70 -3.06
N ALA A 142 16.54 -8.77 -3.87
CA ALA A 142 15.97 -8.78 -5.21
C ALA A 142 14.46 -8.47 -5.18
N LEU A 143 13.70 -9.17 -4.33
CA LEU A 143 12.25 -8.95 -4.15
C LEU A 143 11.94 -7.53 -3.67
N ARG A 144 12.76 -6.98 -2.76
CA ARG A 144 12.61 -5.62 -2.26
C ARG A 144 12.92 -4.58 -3.34
N SER A 145 13.92 -4.84 -4.18
CA SER A 145 14.25 -4.01 -5.34
C SER A 145 13.05 -3.95 -6.30
N LYS A 146 12.54 -5.12 -6.70
CA LYS A 146 11.37 -5.20 -7.60
C LYS A 146 10.14 -4.52 -7.04
N ARG A 147 9.89 -4.66 -5.74
CA ARG A 147 8.81 -3.92 -5.06
C ARG A 147 8.98 -2.41 -5.15
N THR A 148 10.21 -1.92 -5.00
CA THR A 148 10.50 -0.48 -5.02
C THR A 148 10.34 0.09 -6.42
N GLU A 149 10.78 -0.64 -7.44
CA GLU A 149 10.58 -0.31 -8.85
C GLU A 149 9.09 -0.12 -9.17
N LEU A 150 8.27 -1.15 -8.92
CA LEU A 150 6.82 -1.11 -9.20
C LEU A 150 6.09 -0.02 -8.41
N ALA A 151 6.49 0.20 -7.15
CA ALA A 151 5.90 1.23 -6.32
C ALA A 151 6.22 2.64 -6.81
N THR A 152 7.47 2.86 -7.24
CA THR A 152 7.91 4.13 -7.83
C THR A 152 7.17 4.39 -9.13
N GLU A 153 7.05 3.38 -9.99
CA GLU A 153 6.32 3.49 -11.25
C GLU A 153 4.83 3.85 -11.05
N GLN A 154 4.18 3.29 -10.04
CA GLN A 154 2.77 3.59 -9.75
C GLN A 154 2.58 4.82 -8.85
N GLY A 155 3.65 5.46 -8.38
CA GLY A 155 3.56 6.59 -7.45
C GLY A 155 2.91 6.22 -6.12
N VAL A 156 3.07 4.97 -5.66
CA VAL A 156 2.51 4.46 -4.40
C VAL A 156 3.62 4.04 -3.43
N PRO A 157 3.39 4.04 -2.10
CA PRO A 157 4.36 3.51 -1.15
C PRO A 157 4.64 2.01 -1.39
N PRO A 158 5.90 1.50 -1.25
CA PRO A 158 6.25 0.11 -1.55
C PRO A 158 5.42 -0.95 -0.84
N TYR A 159 5.00 -0.71 0.40
CA TYR A 159 4.18 -1.65 1.17
C TYR A 159 2.78 -1.88 0.57
N VAL A 160 2.31 -0.99 -0.33
CA VAL A 160 1.03 -1.14 -1.03
C VAL A 160 1.08 -2.32 -2.02
N ILE A 161 2.23 -2.52 -2.68
CA ILE A 161 2.49 -3.65 -3.58
C ILE A 161 2.45 -4.95 -2.74
N PHE A 162 3.43 -5.14 -1.86
CA PHE A 162 3.46 -6.23 -0.87
C PHE A 162 4.08 -5.76 0.45
N HIS A 163 3.55 -6.23 1.57
CA HIS A 163 4.16 -5.97 2.87
C HIS A 163 5.44 -6.80 3.05
N ASP A 164 6.32 -6.36 3.95
CA ASP A 164 7.56 -7.09 4.30
C ASP A 164 7.29 -8.53 4.74
N ALA A 165 6.16 -8.79 5.41
CA ALA A 165 5.76 -10.14 5.81
C ALA A 165 5.51 -11.06 4.60
N THR A 166 4.86 -10.55 3.55
CA THR A 166 4.61 -11.29 2.32
C THR A 166 5.90 -11.54 1.55
N LEU A 167 6.80 -10.55 1.47
CA LEU A 167 8.12 -10.77 0.87
C LEU A 167 8.95 -11.80 1.63
N MET A 168 8.82 -11.85 2.96
CA MET A 168 9.52 -12.86 3.77
C MET A 168 8.95 -14.25 3.48
N GLU A 169 7.63 -14.35 3.39
CA GLU A 169 6.99 -15.61 3.02
C GLU A 169 7.33 -16.04 1.58
N PHE A 170 7.60 -15.12 0.65
CA PHE A 170 8.20 -15.45 -0.65
C PHE A 170 9.61 -16.03 -0.52
N THR A 171 10.46 -15.45 0.35
CA THR A 171 11.81 -16.00 0.58
C THR A 171 11.80 -17.36 1.27
N ASP A 172 10.80 -17.61 2.11
CA ASP A 172 10.64 -18.87 2.84
C ASP A 172 10.02 -19.97 1.98
N ARG A 173 8.99 -19.64 1.19
CA ARG A 173 8.20 -20.63 0.43
C ARG A 173 8.59 -20.75 -1.04
N ARG A 174 9.35 -19.79 -1.59
CA ARG A 174 9.85 -19.76 -2.98
C ARG A 174 8.80 -20.23 -4.01
N PRO A 175 7.63 -19.58 -4.09
CA PRO A 175 6.60 -19.98 -5.05
C PRO A 175 7.09 -19.83 -6.49
N LEU A 176 6.86 -20.85 -7.32
CA LEU A 176 7.27 -20.88 -8.74
C LEU A 176 6.11 -20.71 -9.71
N ASN A 177 4.89 -20.64 -9.19
CA ASN A 177 3.67 -20.42 -9.98
C ASN A 177 2.62 -19.66 -9.16
N GLU A 178 1.59 -19.18 -9.86
CA GLU A 178 0.51 -18.39 -9.28
C GLU A 178 -0.29 -19.15 -8.22
N GLU A 179 -0.49 -20.46 -8.40
CA GLU A 179 -1.23 -21.28 -7.45
C GLU A 179 -0.50 -21.34 -6.09
N GLN A 180 0.82 -21.51 -6.12
CA GLN A 180 1.67 -21.49 -4.92
C GLN A 180 1.71 -20.09 -4.31
N MET A 181 1.84 -19.05 -5.12
CA MET A 181 1.88 -17.67 -4.65
C MET A 181 0.55 -17.22 -4.04
N GLY A 182 -0.59 -17.66 -4.60
CA GLY A 182 -1.93 -17.34 -4.08
C GLY A 182 -2.21 -17.92 -2.70
N ARG A 183 -1.43 -18.89 -2.23
CA ARG A 183 -1.53 -19.47 -0.87
C ARG A 183 -0.75 -18.69 0.19
N ILE A 184 -0.09 -17.60 -0.20
CA ILE A 184 0.77 -16.77 0.67
C ILE A 184 -0.05 -15.64 1.30
N SER A 185 0.20 -15.38 2.58
CA SER A 185 -0.55 -14.38 3.34
C SER A 185 -0.27 -12.97 2.81
N GLY A 186 -1.34 -12.25 2.47
CA GLY A 186 -1.26 -10.91 1.89
C GLY A 186 -1.20 -10.89 0.35
N VAL A 187 -1.24 -12.05 -0.31
CA VAL A 187 -1.47 -12.17 -1.76
C VAL A 187 -2.96 -12.42 -2.01
N GLY A 188 -3.71 -11.34 -2.25
CA GLY A 188 -5.08 -11.43 -2.74
C GLY A 188 -5.13 -11.57 -4.27
N GLU A 189 -6.27 -12.02 -4.81
CA GLU A 189 -6.49 -12.24 -6.24
C GLU A 189 -6.07 -11.04 -7.10
N ARG A 190 -6.53 -9.84 -6.76
CA ARG A 190 -6.13 -8.59 -7.45
C ARG A 190 -4.61 -8.32 -7.43
N LYS A 191 -3.92 -8.65 -6.33
CA LYS A 191 -2.46 -8.47 -6.23
C LYS A 191 -1.70 -9.54 -7.00
N LEU A 192 -2.22 -10.76 -7.03
CA LEU A 192 -1.68 -11.86 -7.81
C LEU A 192 -1.81 -11.57 -9.32
N GLU A 193 -2.96 -11.04 -9.74
CA GLU A 193 -3.18 -10.56 -11.10
C GLU A 193 -2.22 -9.43 -11.46
N GLN A 194 -2.14 -8.40 -10.62
CA GLN A 194 -1.41 -7.17 -10.94
C GLN A 194 0.11 -7.27 -10.78
N TYR A 195 0.59 -8.08 -9.83
CA TYR A 195 2.01 -8.12 -9.45
C TYR A 195 2.60 -9.52 -9.45
N GLY A 196 1.79 -10.58 -9.43
CA GLY A 196 2.26 -11.94 -9.17
C GLY A 196 3.40 -12.36 -10.08
N GLU A 197 3.23 -12.17 -11.39
CA GLU A 197 4.21 -12.59 -12.38
C GLU A 197 5.56 -11.87 -12.23
N ALA A 198 5.55 -10.56 -11.99
CA ALA A 198 6.77 -9.79 -11.80
C ALA A 198 7.60 -10.24 -10.58
N PHE A 199 6.95 -10.82 -9.56
CA PHE A 199 7.65 -11.40 -8.41
C PHE A 199 8.00 -12.88 -8.63
N LEU A 200 7.18 -13.64 -9.37
CA LEU A 200 7.50 -15.01 -9.78
C LEU A 200 8.74 -15.04 -10.67
N ASP A 201 8.89 -14.08 -11.60
CA ASP A 201 10.08 -13.92 -12.44
C ASP A 201 11.35 -13.79 -11.59
N VAL A 202 11.33 -12.91 -10.58
CA VAL A 202 12.47 -12.72 -9.66
C VAL A 202 12.79 -13.99 -8.89
N ILE A 203 11.78 -14.75 -8.47
CA ILE A 203 11.97 -16.00 -7.72
C ILE A 203 12.53 -17.08 -8.64
N ARG A 204 12.00 -17.23 -9.86
CA ARG A 204 12.49 -18.21 -10.84
C ARG A 204 13.93 -17.93 -11.23
N GLU A 205 14.27 -16.68 -11.55
CA GLU A 205 15.64 -16.25 -11.86
C GLU A 205 16.60 -16.55 -10.70
N PHE A 206 16.11 -16.45 -9.46
CA PHE A 206 16.90 -16.78 -8.28
C PHE A 206 17.09 -18.29 -8.08
N GLU A 207 16.06 -19.12 -8.28
CA GLU A 207 16.17 -20.59 -8.19
C GLU A 207 17.05 -21.18 -9.31
N GLU A 208 16.96 -20.63 -10.51
CA GLU A 208 17.74 -21.07 -11.68
C GLU A 208 19.23 -20.72 -11.53
N GLY A 209 19.57 -19.78 -10.64
CA GLY A 209 20.93 -19.38 -10.30
C GLY A 209 21.78 -20.41 -9.54
N GLU A 210 21.21 -21.51 -9.06
CA GLU A 210 21.94 -22.57 -8.31
C GLU A 210 22.35 -23.79 -9.17
N GLY A 211 22.13 -23.77 -10.48
CA GLY A 211 22.33 -24.95 -11.32
C GLY A 211 22.83 -24.70 -12.74
N GLY A 212 23.97 -24.04 -12.91
CA GLY A 212 24.79 -24.16 -14.11
C GLY A 212 24.33 -23.37 -15.36
N THR A 213 25.22 -22.48 -15.79
CA THR A 213 25.30 -21.87 -17.14
C THR A 213 24.20 -20.86 -17.47
N THR A 214 24.51 -19.58 -17.23
CA THR A 214 24.05 -18.40 -17.97
C THR A 214 22.74 -18.57 -18.76
N SER A 215 21.60 -18.45 -18.11
CA SER A 215 20.36 -18.03 -18.78
C SER A 215 19.89 -16.76 -18.10
N SER A 216 20.36 -15.64 -18.63
CA SER A 216 20.16 -14.30 -18.04
C SER A 216 18.76 -13.79 -18.40
N THR A 217 18.30 -12.69 -17.78
CA THR A 217 17.15 -11.89 -18.26
C THR A 217 17.18 -11.62 -19.79
N SER A 218 18.35 -11.71 -20.42
CA SER A 218 18.53 -11.68 -21.88
C SER A 218 17.86 -12.84 -22.60
N ASP A 219 17.74 -14.03 -22.02
CA ASP A 219 17.21 -15.23 -22.68
C ASP A 219 15.68 -15.19 -22.71
N THR A 220 15.04 -14.77 -21.62
CA THR A 220 13.59 -14.55 -21.58
C THR A 220 13.15 -13.36 -22.43
N LEU A 221 13.97 -12.31 -22.48
CA LEU A 221 13.80 -11.19 -23.41
C LEU A 221 13.96 -11.66 -24.87
N PHE A 222 14.99 -12.46 -25.15
CA PHE A 222 15.28 -12.98 -26.49
C PHE A 222 14.16 -13.88 -27.01
N GLU A 223 13.65 -14.80 -26.18
CA GLU A 223 12.54 -15.68 -26.56
C GLU A 223 11.24 -14.90 -26.79
N THR A 224 10.97 -13.87 -25.97
CA THR A 224 9.84 -12.94 -26.20
C THR A 224 9.98 -12.26 -27.55
N LEU A 225 11.15 -11.71 -27.84
CA LEU A 225 11.42 -11.01 -29.09
C LEU A 225 11.33 -11.95 -30.29
N GLN A 226 11.82 -13.18 -30.18
CA GLN A 226 11.76 -14.14 -31.27
C GLN A 226 10.30 -14.46 -31.65
N LEU A 227 9.44 -14.74 -30.67
CA LEU A 227 8.02 -15.01 -30.90
C LEU A 227 7.29 -13.76 -31.43
N PHE A 228 7.67 -12.58 -30.93
CA PHE A 228 7.11 -11.32 -31.40
C PHE A 228 7.46 -11.02 -32.87
N HIS A 229 8.72 -11.22 -33.26
CA HIS A 229 9.19 -11.06 -34.65
C HIS A 229 8.59 -12.09 -35.61
N MET A 230 8.05 -13.20 -35.11
CA MET A 230 7.24 -14.15 -35.89
C MET A 230 5.82 -13.63 -36.18
N GLY A 231 5.48 -12.40 -35.76
CA GLY A 231 4.18 -11.76 -35.99
C GLY A 231 3.12 -12.16 -34.97
N MET A 232 3.51 -12.72 -33.81
CA MET A 232 2.58 -13.01 -32.72
C MET A 232 2.24 -11.74 -31.96
N THR A 233 0.96 -11.59 -31.62
CA THR A 233 0.48 -10.56 -30.68
C THR A 233 0.99 -10.80 -29.26
N VAL A 234 0.99 -9.76 -28.43
CA VAL A 234 1.37 -9.85 -27.00
C VAL A 234 0.59 -10.96 -26.30
N GLU A 235 -0.71 -11.10 -26.59
CA GLU A 235 -1.60 -12.10 -26.01
C GLU A 235 -1.24 -13.52 -26.45
N GLN A 236 -0.83 -13.69 -27.71
CA GLN A 236 -0.37 -14.97 -28.24
C GLN A 236 0.99 -15.35 -27.67
N VAL A 237 1.94 -14.41 -27.60
CA VAL A 237 3.25 -14.64 -26.97
C VAL A 237 3.08 -14.99 -25.49
N ALA A 238 2.20 -14.27 -24.78
CA ALA A 238 1.84 -14.55 -23.39
C ALA A 238 1.31 -15.99 -23.24
N SER A 239 0.34 -16.38 -24.08
CA SER A 239 -0.24 -17.73 -24.06
C SER A 239 0.79 -18.83 -24.39
N GLN A 240 1.63 -18.60 -25.40
CA GLN A 240 2.63 -19.56 -25.87
C GLN A 240 3.74 -19.78 -24.84
N ARG A 241 4.16 -18.71 -24.17
CA ARG A 241 5.19 -18.75 -23.12
C ARG A 241 4.62 -19.08 -21.74
N ASN A 242 3.29 -19.21 -21.62
CA ASN A 242 2.59 -19.36 -20.35
C ASN A 242 2.96 -18.24 -19.34
N LEU A 243 3.01 -17.00 -19.83
CA LEU A 243 3.28 -15.77 -19.08
C LEU A 243 2.08 -14.83 -19.17
N LYS A 244 1.99 -13.84 -18.27
CA LYS A 244 0.98 -12.78 -18.37
C LYS A 244 1.34 -11.74 -19.44
N PRO A 245 0.35 -11.12 -20.13
CA PRO A 245 0.59 -10.02 -21.06
C PRO A 245 1.41 -8.87 -20.46
N SER A 246 1.23 -8.58 -19.17
CA SER A 246 2.00 -7.56 -18.44
C SER A 246 3.51 -7.80 -18.45
N THR A 247 3.95 -9.06 -18.43
CA THR A 247 5.37 -9.44 -18.48
C THR A 247 5.91 -9.33 -19.90
N ILE A 248 5.10 -9.70 -20.90
CA ILE A 248 5.44 -9.49 -22.30
C ILE A 248 5.63 -7.99 -22.57
N TYR A 249 4.72 -7.12 -22.10
CA TYR A 249 4.88 -5.67 -22.18
C TYR A 249 6.14 -5.17 -21.45
N ALA A 250 6.50 -5.75 -20.30
CA ALA A 250 7.74 -5.38 -19.61
C ALA A 250 8.98 -5.74 -20.45
N HIS A 251 9.04 -6.94 -21.04
CA HIS A 251 10.11 -7.34 -21.95
C HIS A 251 10.18 -6.44 -23.18
N LEU A 252 9.03 -6.17 -23.81
CA LEU A 252 8.97 -5.33 -25.01
C LEU A 252 9.34 -3.87 -24.71
N ALA A 253 9.00 -3.34 -23.54
CA ALA A 253 9.48 -2.02 -23.09
C ALA A 253 11.02 -1.99 -23.00
N THR A 254 11.64 -3.00 -22.38
CA THR A 254 13.11 -3.12 -22.33
C THR A 254 13.70 -3.23 -23.75
N ALA A 255 13.09 -4.01 -24.63
CA ALA A 255 13.53 -4.14 -26.01
C ALA A 255 13.43 -2.82 -26.80
N ILE A 256 12.35 -2.07 -26.63
CA ILE A 256 12.16 -0.74 -27.22
C ILE A 256 13.27 0.20 -26.76
N GLN A 257 13.54 0.25 -25.46
CA GLN A 257 14.58 1.10 -24.89
C GLN A 257 15.98 0.73 -25.43
N ASN A 258 16.20 -0.54 -25.73
CA ASN A 258 17.45 -1.04 -26.33
C ASN A 258 17.49 -0.93 -27.86
N GLY A 259 16.44 -0.41 -28.51
CA GLY A 259 16.33 -0.32 -29.96
C GLY A 259 16.15 -1.68 -30.68
N GLN A 260 15.72 -2.71 -29.96
CA GLN A 260 15.51 -4.08 -30.45
C GLN A 260 14.06 -4.36 -30.90
N ALA A 261 13.13 -3.44 -30.62
CA ALA A 261 11.74 -3.50 -31.08
C ALA A 261 11.23 -2.08 -31.34
N GLN A 262 10.30 -1.91 -32.28
CA GLN A 262 9.66 -0.62 -32.52
C GLN A 262 8.31 -0.52 -31.80
N LEU A 263 7.99 0.66 -31.26
CA LEU A 263 6.74 0.88 -30.52
C LEU A 263 5.48 0.56 -31.35
N GLY A 264 5.49 0.91 -32.64
CA GLY A 264 4.38 0.65 -33.56
C GLY A 264 4.21 -0.82 -33.93
N GLU A 265 5.22 -1.66 -33.67
CA GLU A 265 5.11 -3.12 -33.80
C GLU A 265 4.51 -3.70 -32.52
N VAL A 266 4.91 -3.16 -31.35
CA VAL A 266 4.53 -3.61 -29.99
C VAL A 266 3.10 -3.23 -29.60
N THR A 267 2.63 -2.08 -30.07
CA THR A 267 1.33 -1.52 -29.68
C THR A 267 0.46 -1.30 -30.91
N ASN A 268 -0.84 -1.59 -30.80
CA ASN A 268 -1.83 -1.28 -31.85
C ASN A 268 -2.28 0.19 -31.83
N LEU A 269 -1.42 1.09 -31.33
CA LEU A 269 -1.73 2.52 -31.22
C LEU A 269 -1.51 3.22 -32.56
N ASN A 270 -2.44 4.09 -32.93
CA ASN A 270 -2.22 5.00 -34.06
C ASN A 270 -1.35 6.21 -33.64
N GLU A 271 -0.83 6.97 -34.62
CA GLU A 271 0.04 8.12 -34.35
C GLU A 271 -0.59 9.18 -33.42
N ASN A 272 -1.91 9.36 -33.46
CA ASN A 272 -2.57 10.33 -32.60
C ASN A 272 -2.64 9.84 -31.14
N GLU A 273 -2.85 8.53 -30.94
CA GLU A 273 -2.85 7.91 -29.62
C GLU A 273 -1.46 7.94 -28.98
N ILE A 274 -0.42 7.62 -29.75
CA ILE A 274 0.97 7.71 -29.30
C ILE A 274 1.27 9.15 -28.87
N LYS A 275 0.96 10.15 -29.72
CA LYS A 275 1.16 11.57 -29.40
C LYS A 275 0.40 12.01 -28.15
N ALA A 276 -0.83 11.53 -27.97
CA ALA A 276 -1.62 11.87 -26.79
C ALA A 276 -0.95 11.34 -25.50
N ILE A 277 -0.44 10.11 -25.52
CA ILE A 277 0.27 9.52 -24.37
C ILE A 277 1.60 10.26 -24.13
N GLU A 278 2.38 10.52 -25.19
CA GLU A 278 3.65 11.26 -25.10
C GLU A 278 3.45 12.65 -24.51
N GLU A 279 2.42 13.37 -24.94
CA GLU A 279 2.10 14.71 -24.41
C GLU A 279 1.77 14.65 -22.91
N GLN A 280 1.01 13.65 -22.46
CA GLN A 280 0.74 13.48 -21.03
C GLN A 280 2.02 13.16 -20.24
N ILE A 281 2.94 12.36 -20.80
CA ILE A 281 4.23 12.05 -20.16
C ILE A 281 5.13 13.30 -20.08
N LEU A 282 5.21 14.09 -21.16
CA LEU A 282 6.02 15.32 -21.22
C LEU A 282 5.50 16.41 -20.27
N ASN A 283 4.20 16.46 -20.03
CA ASN A 283 3.57 17.42 -19.13
C ASN A 283 3.72 17.06 -17.64
N LEU A 284 4.33 15.92 -17.31
CA LEU A 284 4.58 15.54 -15.92
C LEU A 284 5.61 16.47 -15.26
N PRO A 285 5.36 16.92 -14.01
CA PRO A 285 6.39 17.57 -13.20
C PRO A 285 7.63 16.68 -13.07
N GLU A 286 8.83 17.29 -12.98
CA GLU A 286 10.11 16.57 -12.80
C GLU A 286 10.06 15.52 -11.68
N GLU A 287 9.37 15.85 -10.58
CA GLU A 287 9.19 15.01 -9.39
C GLU A 287 8.38 13.73 -9.66
N GLN A 288 7.60 13.71 -10.75
CA GLN A 288 6.69 12.62 -11.12
C GLN A 288 7.07 11.92 -12.43
N LYS A 289 8.18 12.31 -13.08
CA LYS A 289 8.63 11.72 -14.36
C LYS A 289 8.75 10.20 -14.36
N ASN A 290 9.06 9.63 -13.20
CA ASN A 290 9.17 8.18 -13.05
C ASN A 290 7.83 7.46 -12.81
N THR A 291 6.76 8.20 -12.55
CA THR A 291 5.43 7.65 -12.28
C THR A 291 4.55 7.62 -13.52
N LEU A 292 3.76 6.56 -13.71
CA LEU A 292 2.78 6.42 -14.80
C LEU A 292 1.34 6.67 -14.32
N LYS A 293 1.11 6.72 -13.01
CA LYS A 293 -0.24 6.91 -12.45
C LYS A 293 -0.91 8.22 -12.92
N PRO A 294 -0.25 9.38 -12.92
CA PRO A 294 -0.89 10.61 -13.38
C PRO A 294 -1.24 10.55 -14.88
N VAL A 295 -0.44 9.85 -15.69
CA VAL A 295 -0.72 9.61 -17.12
C VAL A 295 -1.92 8.71 -17.30
N PHE A 296 -1.97 7.61 -16.54
CA PHE A 296 -3.11 6.69 -16.52
C PHE A 296 -4.41 7.40 -16.13
N GLU A 297 -4.37 8.24 -15.10
CA GLU A 297 -5.52 9.03 -14.65
C GLU A 297 -5.92 10.12 -15.65
N ALA A 298 -4.96 10.81 -16.27
CA ALA A 298 -5.23 11.84 -17.28
C ALA A 298 -5.84 11.28 -18.57
N LEU A 299 -5.61 10.00 -18.86
CA LEU A 299 -6.17 9.29 -20.01
C LEU A 299 -7.39 8.42 -19.60
N ASP A 300 -8.00 8.70 -18.45
CA ASP A 300 -9.20 8.01 -17.94
C ASP A 300 -9.08 6.47 -17.90
N GLY A 301 -7.85 5.95 -17.77
CA GLY A 301 -7.57 4.52 -17.78
C GLY A 301 -7.82 3.80 -19.12
N LEU A 302 -7.84 4.54 -20.23
CA LEU A 302 -8.02 3.99 -21.58
C LEU A 302 -6.91 3.00 -21.99
N TYR A 303 -5.70 3.20 -21.46
CA TYR A 303 -4.53 2.37 -21.74
C TYR A 303 -4.04 1.72 -20.45
N ASP A 304 -3.65 0.46 -20.55
CA ASP A 304 -3.07 -0.26 -19.43
C ASP A 304 -1.62 0.21 -19.16
N TYR A 305 -1.11 -0.09 -17.96
CA TYR A 305 0.25 0.29 -17.59
C TYR A 305 1.31 -0.35 -18.49
N GLY A 306 1.04 -1.50 -19.13
CA GLY A 306 1.94 -2.13 -20.09
C GLY A 306 2.17 -1.26 -21.32
N ILE A 307 1.08 -0.81 -21.95
CA ILE A 307 1.15 0.12 -23.10
C ILE A 307 1.83 1.43 -22.72
N LEU A 308 1.42 2.05 -21.60
CA LEU A 308 2.03 3.30 -21.14
C LEU A 308 3.54 3.18 -20.91
N ARG A 309 3.98 2.02 -20.39
CA ARG A 309 5.40 1.72 -20.19
C ARG A 309 6.15 1.60 -21.52
N CYS A 310 5.58 0.92 -22.53
CA CYS A 310 6.19 0.82 -23.86
C CYS A 310 6.33 2.19 -24.54
N VAL A 311 5.31 3.05 -24.46
CA VAL A 311 5.38 4.42 -25.01
C VAL A 311 6.48 5.20 -24.30
N LYS A 312 6.51 5.18 -22.97
CA LYS A 312 7.56 5.84 -22.19
C LYS A 312 8.96 5.32 -22.53
N ALA A 313 9.13 4.02 -22.77
CA ALA A 313 10.40 3.43 -23.16
C ALA A 313 10.88 3.90 -24.55
N ALA A 314 9.95 4.19 -25.47
CA ALA A 314 10.28 4.73 -26.79
C ALA A 314 10.74 6.20 -26.77
N MET A 315 10.43 6.92 -25.68
CA MET A 315 10.81 8.33 -25.49
C MET A 315 12.17 8.50 -24.83
N ALA A 316 12.77 7.43 -24.31
CA ALA A 316 14.02 7.43 -23.54
C ALA A 316 15.25 7.39 -24.45
#